data_AF-A0A1R2CG77-F1
#
_entry.id   AF-A0A1R2CG77-F1
#
_cell.length_a   1.000
_cell.length_b   1.000
_cell.length_c   1.000
_cell.angle_alpha   90.00
_cell.angle_beta   90.00
_cell.angle_gamma   90.00
#
_symmetry.space_group_name_H-M   'P 1'
#
loop_
_entity.id
_entity.type
_entity.pdbx_description
1 polymer ?
#
loop_
_entity_poly.entity_id
_entity_poly.type
_entity_poly.pdbx_seq_one_letter_code
_entity_poly.pdbx_strand_id
1 'polypeptide(L)'
;MSYIELYGLIRCGSFHQGRSILKGLSNEIRSYTEGMLEADWELFQQKKYNKVDPDLEVLCYLDNILIGGIIELSQLAIEKYKYIENTSQSVFTSEAESSYIQKISNPSKKYVLWHIKIGESPEKKIVIELDVQNCPRTCENFWQLSNGFKDLNYSGSIIHRIIQDGYIEGGFINTASGKSHSSIYGEFFADENYSYLHDKPGVIGMSKFGRNENGSLFYIALRPLLHLNGRMVAFGRVVEGMDVIKTISTLPHANQRPITNVVITKSQDYLSILMPTAHESRPKSHKDQGSSKLENADLETLIARREAIVKEIESTRQELEQQKILRNMISELIAEMTA
;
A
#
# COMPACT_ATOMS: atom_id res chain seq x y z
N MET A 1 -9.10 -31.88 -18.82
CA MET A 1 -8.15 -30.79 -18.55
C MET A 1 -8.62 -30.07 -17.30
N SER A 2 -7.86 -30.18 -16.21
CA SER A 2 -8.20 -29.54 -14.93
C SER A 2 -8.25 -28.02 -15.10
N TYR A 3 -9.04 -27.33 -14.27
CA TYR A 3 -9.10 -25.88 -14.24
C TYR A 3 -8.53 -25.36 -12.91
N ILE A 4 -7.54 -24.46 -12.97
CA ILE A 4 -6.92 -23.87 -11.79
C ILE A 4 -7.13 -22.36 -11.78
N GLU A 5 -7.67 -21.84 -10.67
CA GLU A 5 -7.78 -20.41 -10.44
C GLU A 5 -6.80 -19.97 -9.35
N LEU A 6 -6.07 -18.89 -9.59
CA LEU A 6 -5.09 -18.33 -8.67
C LEU A 6 -5.41 -16.87 -8.39
N TYR A 7 -5.69 -16.56 -7.13
CA TYR A 7 -5.94 -15.20 -6.68
C TYR A 7 -4.86 -14.83 -5.67
N GLY A 8 -4.41 -13.58 -5.64
CA GLY A 8 -3.43 -13.18 -4.63
C GLY A 8 -3.07 -11.70 -4.63
N LEU A 9 -2.27 -11.33 -3.64
CA LEU A 9 -1.67 -10.01 -3.57
C LEU A 9 -0.66 -9.82 -4.70
N ILE A 10 -0.88 -8.81 -5.54
CA ILE A 10 -0.05 -8.57 -6.73
C ILE A 10 1.40 -8.22 -6.39
N ARG A 11 1.64 -7.73 -5.17
CA ARG A 11 2.94 -7.34 -4.64
C ARG A 11 3.75 -8.50 -4.03
N CYS A 12 3.17 -9.70 -3.96
CA CYS A 12 3.80 -10.84 -3.31
C CYS A 12 4.43 -11.77 -4.35
N GLY A 13 5.70 -12.15 -4.13
CA GLY A 13 6.42 -13.06 -5.04
C GLY A 13 5.77 -14.44 -5.13
N SER A 14 5.13 -14.90 -4.05
CA SER A 14 4.35 -16.15 -4.00
C SER A 14 3.25 -16.20 -5.07
N PHE A 15 2.58 -15.08 -5.35
CA PHE A 15 1.57 -14.98 -6.41
C PHE A 15 2.20 -15.16 -7.79
N HIS A 16 3.35 -14.54 -8.05
CA HIS A 16 4.04 -14.64 -9.35
C HIS A 16 4.71 -16.00 -9.56
N GLN A 17 5.18 -16.64 -8.49
CA GLN A 17 5.58 -18.05 -8.54
C GLN A 17 4.41 -18.93 -9.00
N GLY A 18 3.22 -18.73 -8.44
CA GLY A 18 2.02 -19.45 -8.88
C GLY A 18 1.68 -19.18 -10.34
N ARG A 19 1.76 -17.93 -10.80
CA ARG A 19 1.58 -17.60 -12.24
C ARG A 19 2.58 -18.32 -13.14
N SER A 20 3.84 -18.41 -12.71
CA SER A 20 4.89 -19.10 -13.45
C SER A 20 4.61 -20.60 -13.56
N ILE A 21 4.23 -21.25 -12.45
CA ILE A 21 3.79 -22.65 -12.45
C ILE A 21 2.64 -22.87 -13.45
N LEU A 22 1.59 -22.04 -13.38
CA LEU A 22 0.43 -22.18 -14.25
C LEU A 22 0.77 -21.95 -15.73
N LYS A 23 1.71 -21.06 -16.03
CA LYS A 23 2.23 -20.84 -17.39
C LYS A 23 3.02 -22.06 -17.88
N GLY A 24 3.85 -22.66 -17.02
CA GLY A 24 4.58 -23.90 -17.32
C GLY A 24 3.66 -25.08 -17.61
N LEU A 25 2.49 -25.12 -16.98
CA LEU A 25 1.47 -26.16 -17.16
C LEU A 25 0.43 -25.85 -18.25
N SER A 26 0.59 -24.77 -19.03
CA SER A 26 -0.45 -24.29 -19.96
C SER A 26 -0.92 -25.29 -21.03
N ASN A 27 -0.13 -26.32 -21.34
CA ASN A 27 -0.54 -27.41 -22.24
C ASN A 27 -1.37 -28.50 -21.55
N GLU A 28 -1.36 -28.58 -20.22
CA GLU A 28 -1.97 -29.64 -19.40
C GLU A 28 -3.21 -29.15 -18.63
N ILE A 29 -3.28 -27.85 -18.34
CA ILE A 29 -4.36 -27.24 -17.56
C ILE A 29 -4.94 -26.01 -18.26
N ARG A 30 -6.19 -25.70 -17.93
CA ARG A 30 -6.72 -24.35 -18.11
C ARG A 30 -6.50 -23.58 -16.82
N SER A 31 -6.20 -22.30 -16.91
CA SER A 31 -5.98 -21.48 -15.71
C SER A 31 -6.52 -20.06 -15.83
N TYR A 32 -6.80 -19.47 -14.67
CA TYR A 32 -7.14 -18.07 -14.49
C TYR A 32 -6.31 -17.49 -13.34
N THR A 33 -5.86 -16.25 -13.48
CA THR A 33 -5.06 -15.59 -12.46
C THR A 33 -5.51 -14.16 -12.23
N GLU A 34 -5.69 -13.75 -10.98
CA GLU A 34 -6.07 -12.37 -10.63
C GLU A 34 -5.21 -11.82 -9.48
N GLY A 35 -4.39 -10.81 -9.81
CA GLY A 35 -3.58 -10.07 -8.84
C GLY A 35 -4.31 -8.82 -8.35
N MET A 36 -4.43 -8.68 -7.04
CA MET A 36 -5.19 -7.63 -6.36
C MET A 36 -4.29 -6.72 -5.52
N LEU A 37 -4.74 -5.48 -5.30
CA LEU A 37 -4.20 -4.61 -4.25
C LEU A 37 -4.72 -5.07 -2.89
N GLU A 38 -4.07 -4.66 -1.80
CA GLU A 38 -4.36 -5.13 -0.44
C GLU A 38 -5.84 -4.97 -0.05
N ALA A 39 -6.42 -3.78 -0.27
CA ALA A 39 -7.83 -3.55 0.05
C ALA A 39 -8.80 -4.42 -0.78
N ASP A 40 -8.46 -4.69 -2.05
CA ASP A 40 -9.26 -5.57 -2.90
C ASP A 40 -9.12 -7.04 -2.48
N TRP A 41 -7.92 -7.44 -2.05
CA TRP A 41 -7.63 -8.76 -1.51
C TRP A 41 -8.40 -9.04 -0.22
N GLU A 42 -8.37 -8.11 0.74
CA GLU A 42 -9.13 -8.24 1.99
C GLU A 42 -10.63 -8.42 1.70
N LEU A 43 -11.20 -7.60 0.81
CA LEU A 43 -12.61 -7.69 0.43
C LEU A 43 -12.93 -9.00 -0.31
N PHE A 44 -12.02 -9.48 -1.15
CA PHE A 44 -12.15 -10.74 -1.86
C PHE A 44 -12.19 -11.92 -0.89
N GLN A 45 -11.25 -11.98 0.06
CA GLN A 45 -11.21 -13.02 1.10
C GLN A 45 -12.49 -13.00 1.96
N GLN A 46 -12.94 -11.82 2.38
CA GLN A 46 -14.19 -11.66 3.15
C GLN A 46 -15.42 -12.18 2.39
N LYS A 47 -15.53 -11.89 1.09
CA LYS A 47 -16.67 -12.35 0.26
C LYS A 47 -16.68 -13.85 0.05
N LYS A 48 -15.51 -14.50 0.04
CA LYS A 48 -15.43 -15.94 -0.20
C LYS A 48 -15.89 -16.80 1.00
N TYR A 49 -15.87 -16.30 2.27
CA TYR A 49 -16.31 -16.95 3.57
C TYR A 49 -15.84 -18.41 3.78
N ASN A 50 -15.56 -19.03 4.94
CA ASN A 50 -15.26 -18.69 6.34
C ASN A 50 -14.15 -19.67 6.83
N LYS A 51 -13.35 -20.22 5.89
CA LYS A 51 -12.38 -21.32 6.10
C LYS A 51 -11.06 -21.08 5.39
N VAL A 52 -10.77 -19.82 5.08
CA VAL A 52 -9.52 -19.46 4.43
C VAL A 52 -8.67 -18.80 5.49
N ASP A 53 -7.44 -19.27 5.61
CA ASP A 53 -6.44 -18.65 6.46
C ASP A 53 -6.22 -17.19 5.98
N PRO A 54 -6.51 -16.19 6.83
CA PRO A 54 -6.37 -14.78 6.45
C PRO A 54 -4.91 -14.40 6.14
N ASP A 55 -3.95 -15.18 6.62
CA ASP A 55 -2.52 -14.93 6.44
C ASP A 55 -2.02 -15.41 5.07
N LEU A 56 -2.85 -16.13 4.31
CA LEU A 56 -2.51 -16.51 2.94
C LEU A 56 -2.54 -15.29 2.01
N GLU A 57 -1.38 -15.00 1.42
CA GLU A 57 -1.23 -13.97 0.37
C GLU A 57 -1.74 -14.44 -1.00
N VAL A 58 -2.00 -15.75 -1.14
CA VAL A 58 -2.37 -16.42 -2.38
C VAL A 58 -3.37 -17.53 -2.08
N LEU A 59 -4.39 -17.66 -2.93
CA LEU A 59 -5.38 -18.72 -2.90
C LEU A 59 -5.45 -19.41 -4.25
N CYS A 60 -5.32 -20.74 -4.21
CA CYS A 60 -5.40 -21.61 -5.36
C CYS A 60 -6.64 -22.50 -5.27
N TYR A 61 -7.45 -22.50 -6.32
CA TYR A 61 -8.62 -23.36 -6.47
C TYR A 61 -8.41 -24.34 -7.61
N LEU A 62 -8.66 -25.63 -7.37
CA LEU A 62 -8.70 -26.68 -8.39
C LEU A 62 -10.16 -27.07 -8.61
N ASP A 63 -10.69 -26.82 -9.80
CA ASP A 63 -12.07 -27.13 -10.18
C ASP A 63 -13.09 -26.58 -9.15
N ASN A 64 -12.90 -25.32 -8.71
CA ASN A 64 -13.65 -24.58 -7.68
C ASN A 64 -13.44 -25.05 -6.22
N ILE A 65 -12.54 -26.01 -5.97
CA ILE A 65 -12.19 -26.46 -4.62
C ILE A 65 -10.91 -25.77 -4.18
N LEU A 66 -10.94 -25.05 -3.06
CA LEU A 66 -9.74 -24.44 -2.47
C LEU A 66 -8.76 -25.56 -2.10
N ILE A 67 -7.56 -25.52 -2.66
CA ILE A 67 -6.50 -26.47 -2.34
C ILE A 67 -5.46 -25.90 -1.38
N GLY A 68 -5.38 -24.58 -1.24
CA GLY A 68 -4.41 -23.91 -0.37
C GLY A 68 -3.79 -22.69 -1.05
N GLY A 69 -2.53 -22.40 -0.72
CA GLY A 69 -1.74 -21.32 -1.30
C GLY A 69 -0.70 -21.82 -2.29
N ILE A 70 0.46 -21.16 -2.29
CA ILE A 70 1.55 -21.47 -3.24
C ILE A 70 2.21 -22.83 -2.95
N ILE A 71 2.23 -23.27 -1.70
CA ILE A 71 2.82 -24.55 -1.28
C ILE A 71 2.03 -25.70 -1.89
N GLU A 72 0.70 -25.69 -1.72
CA GLU A 72 -0.18 -26.74 -2.22
C GLU A 72 -0.25 -26.76 -3.76
N LEU A 73 -0.19 -25.58 -4.40
CA LEU A 73 -0.06 -25.51 -5.86
C LEU A 73 1.26 -26.12 -6.35
N SER A 74 2.37 -25.85 -5.66
CA SER A 74 3.68 -26.41 -6.00
C SER A 74 3.71 -27.93 -5.83
N GLN A 75 3.13 -28.44 -4.74
CA GLN A 75 3.00 -29.87 -4.50
C GLN A 75 2.13 -30.54 -5.59
N LEU A 76 0.99 -29.95 -5.95
CA LEU A 76 0.15 -30.43 -7.04
C LEU A 76 0.92 -30.48 -8.37
N ALA A 77 1.70 -29.45 -8.69
CA ALA A 77 2.51 -29.39 -9.90
C ALA A 77 3.53 -30.54 -9.97
N ILE A 78 4.21 -30.81 -8.85
CA ILE A 78 5.21 -31.89 -8.74
C ILE A 78 4.54 -33.26 -8.83
N GLU A 79 3.50 -33.50 -8.04
CA GLU A 79 2.91 -34.83 -7.90
C GLU A 79 2.15 -35.26 -9.16
N LYS A 80 1.31 -34.37 -9.68
CA LYS A 80 0.38 -34.67 -10.79
C LYS A 80 1.00 -34.44 -12.16
N TYR A 81 1.77 -33.37 -12.33
CA TYR A 81 2.27 -32.95 -13.65
C TYR A 81 3.79 -33.12 -13.81
N LYS A 82 4.49 -33.60 -12.78
CA LYS A 82 5.95 -33.76 -12.78
C LYS A 82 6.69 -32.46 -13.15
N TYR A 83 6.10 -31.32 -12.80
CA TYR A 83 6.63 -29.99 -13.07
C TYR A 83 7.24 -29.40 -11.80
N ILE A 84 8.45 -28.87 -11.92
CA ILE A 84 9.17 -28.17 -10.84
C ILE A 84 9.48 -26.75 -11.31
N GLU A 85 9.03 -25.77 -10.53
CA GLU A 85 9.40 -24.37 -10.74
C GLU A 85 10.77 -24.10 -10.10
N ASN A 86 11.78 -23.83 -10.93
CA ASN A 86 13.18 -23.64 -10.50
C ASN A 86 13.63 -22.17 -10.54
N THR A 87 12.73 -21.25 -10.89
CA THR A 87 13.03 -19.81 -10.90
C THR A 87 13.31 -19.31 -9.49
N SER A 88 14.33 -18.45 -9.33
CA SER A 88 14.75 -17.95 -8.02
C SER A 88 13.72 -16.99 -7.42
N GLN A 89 13.60 -16.98 -6.09
CA GLN A 89 12.68 -16.09 -5.38
C GLN A 89 12.90 -14.61 -5.70
N SER A 90 14.15 -14.20 -5.95
CA SER A 90 14.49 -12.83 -6.34
C SER A 90 13.82 -12.40 -7.65
N VAL A 91 13.65 -13.30 -8.62
CA VAL A 91 12.97 -13.01 -9.88
C VAL A 91 11.49 -12.75 -9.62
N PHE A 92 10.85 -13.56 -8.77
CA PHE A 92 9.46 -13.34 -8.40
C PHE A 92 9.25 -12.06 -7.58
N THR A 93 10.21 -11.67 -6.74
CA THR A 93 10.18 -10.37 -6.07
C THR A 93 10.24 -9.23 -7.09
N SER A 94 11.15 -9.28 -8.06
CA SER A 94 11.25 -8.25 -9.11
C SER A 94 10.02 -8.22 -10.03
N GLU A 95 9.43 -9.37 -10.33
CA GLU A 95 8.18 -9.45 -11.09
C GLU A 95 6.99 -8.88 -10.30
N ALA A 96 6.97 -9.11 -8.98
CA ALA A 96 5.97 -8.54 -8.08
C ALA A 96 6.02 -7.02 -8.05
N GLU A 97 7.22 -6.45 -7.90
CA GLU A 97 7.43 -5.00 -7.97
C GLU A 97 6.98 -4.43 -9.32
N SER A 98 7.39 -5.05 -10.42
CA SER A 98 7.05 -4.60 -11.78
C SER A 98 5.55 -4.68 -12.05
N SER A 99 4.90 -5.79 -11.67
CA SER A 99 3.47 -6.00 -11.85
C SER A 99 2.64 -5.05 -10.98
N TYR A 100 3.10 -4.80 -9.76
CA TYR A 100 2.50 -3.82 -8.86
C TYR A 100 2.56 -2.42 -9.46
N ILE A 101 3.74 -1.96 -9.88
CA ILE A 101 3.93 -0.65 -10.53
C ILE A 101 3.02 -0.53 -11.75
N GLN A 102 2.99 -1.57 -12.61
CA GLN A 102 2.12 -1.57 -13.79
C GLN A 102 0.64 -1.42 -13.41
N LYS A 103 0.17 -2.11 -12.37
CA LYS A 103 -1.22 -2.05 -11.88
C LYS A 103 -1.62 -0.64 -11.46
N ILE A 104 -0.72 0.09 -10.77
CA ILE A 104 -0.98 1.44 -10.27
C ILE A 104 -0.57 2.55 -11.24
N SER A 105 -0.02 2.23 -12.41
CA SER A 105 0.38 3.22 -13.43
C SER A 105 -0.77 3.65 -14.35
N ASN A 106 -2.02 3.47 -13.95
CA ASN A 106 -3.19 3.85 -14.75
C ASN A 106 -3.27 5.38 -14.88
N PRO A 107 -3.25 5.96 -16.10
CA PRO A 107 -3.25 7.42 -16.29
C PRO A 107 -4.55 8.10 -15.85
N SER A 108 -5.64 7.34 -15.65
CA SER A 108 -6.93 7.85 -15.16
C SER A 108 -7.02 7.88 -13.63
N LYS A 109 -5.95 7.48 -12.93
CA LYS A 109 -5.84 7.44 -11.48
C LYS A 109 -4.59 8.19 -11.03
N LYS A 110 -4.61 8.65 -9.78
CA LYS A 110 -3.42 9.12 -9.07
C LYS A 110 -3.31 8.36 -7.75
N TYR A 111 -2.10 8.21 -7.25
CA TYR A 111 -1.84 7.51 -6.00
C TYR A 111 -1.06 8.41 -5.05
N VAL A 112 -1.53 8.52 -3.81
CA VAL A 112 -0.87 9.29 -2.75
C VAL A 112 -0.39 8.32 -1.68
N LEU A 113 0.86 8.50 -1.26
CA LEU A 113 1.43 7.79 -0.12
C LEU A 113 1.44 8.69 1.11
N TRP A 114 0.89 8.18 2.20
CA TRP A 114 1.00 8.76 3.53
C TRP A 114 1.89 7.92 4.42
N HIS A 115 2.73 8.61 5.19
CA HIS A 115 3.34 8.10 6.41
C HIS A 115 2.51 8.60 7.59
N ILE A 116 2.03 7.67 8.41
CA ILE A 116 1.18 7.95 9.57
C ILE A 116 1.94 7.55 10.84
N LYS A 117 2.01 8.48 11.79
CA LYS A 117 2.51 8.22 13.14
C LYS A 117 1.35 8.30 14.15
N ILE A 118 1.19 7.25 14.95
CA ILE A 118 0.19 7.17 16.03
C ILE A 118 0.94 7.26 17.36
N GLY A 119 0.86 8.40 18.04
CA GLY A 119 1.66 8.68 19.24
C GLY A 119 3.15 8.48 18.98
N GLU A 120 3.78 7.58 19.73
CA GLU A 120 5.21 7.23 19.58
C GLU A 120 5.48 5.93 18.81
N SER A 121 4.45 5.33 18.21
CA SER A 121 4.64 4.13 17.38
C SER A 121 5.46 4.43 16.12
N PRO A 122 6.14 3.42 15.54
CA PRO A 122 6.78 3.54 14.24
C PRO A 122 5.80 4.01 13.16
N GLU A 123 6.32 4.71 12.14
CA GLU A 123 5.50 5.14 11.01
C GLU A 123 4.92 3.93 10.26
N LYS A 124 3.63 4.03 9.94
CA LYS A 124 2.95 3.10 9.04
C LYS A 124 2.60 3.80 7.73
N LYS A 125 2.41 3.03 6.66
CA LYS A 125 2.10 3.56 5.33
C LYS A 125 0.63 3.36 5.00
N ILE A 126 0.06 4.33 4.29
CA ILE A 126 -1.27 4.24 3.67
C ILE A 126 -1.13 4.68 2.22
N VAL A 127 -1.68 3.91 1.29
CA VAL A 127 -1.74 4.28 -0.13
C VAL A 127 -3.20 4.55 -0.50
N ILE A 128 -3.43 5.71 -1.12
CA ILE A 128 -4.76 6.20 -1.49
C ILE A 128 -4.81 6.33 -3.02
N GLU A 129 -5.80 5.68 -3.64
CA GLU A 129 -6.15 5.83 -5.05
C GLU A 129 -7.17 6.95 -5.21
N LEU A 130 -6.93 7.85 -6.18
CA LEU A 130 -7.79 8.96 -6.54
C LEU A 130 -8.46 8.70 -7.90
N ASP A 131 -9.76 8.92 -7.98
CA ASP A 131 -10.57 8.73 -9.18
C ASP A 131 -10.63 9.98 -10.07
N VAL A 132 -9.49 10.28 -10.70
CA VAL A 132 -9.32 11.48 -11.55
C VAL A 132 -10.31 11.51 -12.71
N GLN A 133 -10.72 10.34 -13.22
CA GLN A 133 -11.70 10.26 -14.30
C GLN A 133 -13.05 10.90 -13.94
N ASN A 134 -13.54 10.66 -12.72
CA ASN A 134 -14.87 11.11 -12.29
C ASN A 134 -14.84 12.42 -11.52
N CYS A 135 -13.77 12.69 -10.78
CA CYS A 135 -13.61 13.89 -9.94
C CYS A 135 -12.25 14.58 -10.17
N PRO A 136 -11.93 15.04 -11.40
CA PRO A 136 -10.61 15.58 -11.71
C PRO A 136 -10.22 16.78 -10.85
N ARG A 137 -11.13 17.73 -10.60
CA ARG A 137 -10.82 18.94 -9.81
C ARG A 137 -10.61 18.62 -8.33
N THR A 138 -11.43 17.74 -7.78
CA THR A 138 -11.36 17.28 -6.38
C THR A 138 -10.08 16.48 -6.15
N CYS A 139 -9.77 15.55 -7.06
CA CYS A 139 -8.54 14.77 -7.02
C CYS A 139 -7.31 15.65 -7.18
N GLU A 140 -7.34 16.65 -8.07
CA GLU A 140 -6.23 17.59 -8.25
C GLU A 140 -5.99 18.43 -6.99
N ASN A 141 -7.05 18.91 -6.33
CA ASN A 141 -6.94 19.58 -5.05
C ASN A 141 -6.25 18.69 -4.01
N PHE A 142 -6.77 17.47 -3.81
CA PHE A 142 -6.21 16.56 -2.82
C PHE A 142 -4.76 16.21 -3.14
N TRP A 143 -4.45 15.85 -4.39
CA TRP A 143 -3.11 15.47 -4.82
C TRP A 143 -2.09 16.62 -4.70
N GLN A 144 -2.46 17.85 -5.06
CA GLN A 144 -1.58 19.01 -4.91
C GLN A 144 -1.32 19.34 -3.42
N LEU A 145 -2.35 19.28 -2.57
CA LEU A 145 -2.17 19.42 -1.12
C LEU A 145 -1.33 18.28 -0.54
N SER A 146 -1.42 17.08 -1.11
CA SER A 146 -0.57 15.94 -0.74
C SER A 146 0.89 16.12 -1.11
N ASN A 147 1.21 16.93 -2.12
CA ASN A 147 2.58 17.18 -2.59
C ASN A 147 3.19 18.49 -2.07
N GLY A 148 2.41 19.28 -1.31
CA GLY A 148 2.78 20.63 -0.92
C GLY A 148 2.52 21.63 -2.04
N PHE A 149 1.41 22.36 -1.93
CA PHE A 149 1.04 23.42 -2.85
C PHE A 149 1.19 24.78 -2.18
N LYS A 150 2.25 25.51 -2.55
CA LYS A 150 2.69 26.73 -1.83
C LYS A 150 2.92 26.35 -0.36
N ASP A 151 2.28 27.04 0.57
CA ASP A 151 2.36 26.70 1.98
C ASP A 151 1.42 25.53 2.35
N LEU A 152 0.40 25.20 1.53
CA LEU A 152 -0.66 24.22 1.83
C LEU A 152 -0.18 22.77 1.70
N ASN A 153 -0.20 22.01 2.80
CA ASN A 153 0.25 20.62 2.80
C ASN A 153 -0.51 19.75 3.83
N TYR A 154 -0.81 18.50 3.45
CA TYR A 154 -1.28 17.48 4.40
C TYR A 154 -0.19 16.94 5.32
N SER A 155 1.09 17.03 4.95
CA SER A 155 2.19 16.67 5.84
C SER A 155 2.18 17.60 7.07
N GLY A 156 2.24 17.01 8.26
CA GLY A 156 2.09 17.67 9.56
C GLY A 156 0.64 17.83 10.02
N SER A 157 -0.35 17.56 9.17
CA SER A 157 -1.76 17.59 9.58
C SER A 157 -2.13 16.36 10.40
N ILE A 158 -3.24 16.45 11.15
CA ILE A 158 -3.71 15.40 12.05
C ILE A 158 -5.05 14.83 11.61
N ILE A 159 -5.33 13.60 12.04
CA ILE A 159 -6.69 13.08 12.11
C ILE A 159 -7.31 13.64 13.39
N HIS A 160 -8.19 14.64 13.27
CA HIS A 160 -8.74 15.36 14.41
C HIS A 160 -10.05 14.78 14.92
N ARG A 161 -10.68 13.87 14.17
CA ARG A 161 -11.99 13.29 14.51
C ARG A 161 -12.10 11.82 14.15
N ILE A 162 -12.72 11.04 15.04
CA ILE A 162 -13.18 9.67 14.85
C ILE A 162 -14.69 9.66 15.12
N ILE A 163 -15.47 9.34 14.09
CA ILE A 163 -16.88 8.98 14.23
C ILE A 163 -16.96 7.47 14.28
N GLN A 164 -17.24 6.93 15.47
CA GLN A 164 -17.48 5.51 15.66
C GLN A 164 -18.59 5.03 14.69
N ASP A 165 -18.37 3.91 14.03
CA ASP A 165 -19.27 3.37 13.00
C ASP A 165 -19.61 4.39 11.89
N GLY A 166 -18.67 5.28 11.58
CA GLY A 166 -18.80 6.29 10.54
C GLY A 166 -17.51 6.40 9.72
N TYR A 167 -16.71 7.39 10.05
CA TYR A 167 -15.49 7.74 9.35
C TYR A 167 -14.48 8.40 10.29
N ILE A 168 -13.20 8.39 9.90
CA ILE A 168 -12.20 9.28 10.49
C ILE A 168 -12.09 10.54 9.63
N GLU A 169 -11.80 11.68 10.24
CA GLU A 169 -11.72 12.98 9.56
C GLU A 169 -10.37 13.63 9.83
N GLY A 170 -9.80 14.23 8.79
CA GLY A 170 -8.55 14.96 8.83
C GLY A 170 -8.55 16.15 7.88
N GLY A 171 -7.36 16.69 7.61
CA GLY A 171 -7.17 17.70 6.56
C GLY A 171 -7.21 19.15 7.04
N PHE A 172 -7.14 19.39 8.35
CA PHE A 172 -6.75 20.69 8.88
C PHE A 172 -5.28 20.93 8.55
N ILE A 173 -5.02 21.70 7.50
CA ILE A 173 -3.66 22.05 7.06
C ILE A 173 -3.23 23.36 7.73
N ASN A 174 -1.95 23.69 7.78
CA ASN A 174 -1.41 25.02 8.14
C ASN A 174 -2.17 25.84 9.19
N THR A 175 -2.45 25.24 10.34
CA THR A 175 -3.27 25.88 11.39
C THR A 175 -2.69 27.21 11.88
N ALA A 176 -1.36 27.40 11.79
CA ALA A 176 -0.67 28.62 12.17
C ALA A 176 -0.89 29.82 11.22
N SER A 177 -1.28 29.60 9.95
CA SER A 177 -1.46 30.68 8.96
C SER A 177 -2.90 31.15 8.79
N GLY A 178 -3.86 30.56 9.52
CA GLY A 178 -5.29 30.85 9.41
C GLY A 178 -5.98 30.29 8.15
N LYS A 179 -5.25 29.60 7.26
CA LYS A 179 -5.78 28.99 6.02
C LYS A 179 -6.11 27.52 6.18
N SER A 180 -6.64 27.13 7.34
CA SER A 180 -6.59 25.73 7.76
C SER A 180 -7.49 24.76 6.99
N HIS A 181 -8.35 25.31 6.14
CA HIS A 181 -9.35 24.58 5.35
C HIS A 181 -9.36 24.99 3.89
N SER A 182 -8.33 25.69 3.43
CA SER A 182 -8.30 26.23 2.07
C SER A 182 -8.00 25.14 1.03
N SER A 183 -8.53 25.34 -0.17
CA SER A 183 -8.20 24.54 -1.35
C SER A 183 -7.05 25.16 -2.15
N ILE A 184 -6.59 24.44 -3.18
CA ILE A 184 -5.63 25.01 -4.14
C ILE A 184 -6.24 26.11 -5.03
N TYR A 185 -7.58 26.20 -5.06
CA TYR A 185 -8.33 27.14 -5.89
C TYR A 185 -8.74 28.43 -5.15
N GLY A 186 -8.38 28.56 -3.86
CA GLY A 186 -8.88 29.61 -2.98
C GLY A 186 -9.42 29.01 -1.68
N GLU A 187 -10.40 29.65 -1.06
CA GLU A 187 -10.96 29.13 0.19
C GLU A 187 -11.72 27.82 -0.04
N PHE A 188 -12.70 27.82 -0.94
CA PHE A 188 -13.53 26.64 -1.24
C PHE A 188 -13.76 26.42 -2.74
N PHE A 189 -14.18 25.20 -3.09
CA PHE A 189 -14.67 24.83 -4.41
C PHE A 189 -15.97 24.00 -4.35
N ALA A 190 -16.75 24.06 -5.41
CA ALA A 190 -18.05 23.40 -5.50
C ALA A 190 -17.96 21.87 -5.55
N ASP A 191 -19.07 21.19 -5.19
CA ASP A 191 -19.19 19.74 -5.37
C ASP A 191 -19.05 19.41 -6.87
N GLU A 192 -18.24 18.40 -7.19
CA GLU A 192 -17.93 18.06 -8.57
C GLU A 192 -18.85 16.96 -9.14
N ASN A 193 -18.89 15.80 -8.49
CA ASN A 193 -19.66 14.64 -8.93
C ASN A 193 -20.02 13.73 -7.74
N TYR A 194 -21.06 12.92 -7.88
CA TYR A 194 -21.50 11.92 -6.90
C TYR A 194 -21.54 10.49 -7.48
N SER A 195 -20.82 10.24 -8.57
CA SER A 195 -20.76 8.93 -9.24
C SER A 195 -20.01 7.88 -8.41
N TYR A 196 -19.03 8.29 -7.61
CA TYR A 196 -18.36 7.39 -6.67
C TYR A 196 -19.24 7.18 -5.43
N LEU A 197 -19.57 5.92 -5.14
CA LEU A 197 -20.48 5.57 -4.04
C LEU A 197 -19.71 5.29 -2.75
N HIS A 198 -20.38 5.55 -1.62
CA HIS A 198 -19.90 5.20 -0.28
C HIS A 198 -20.30 3.77 0.11
N ASP A 199 -19.97 2.81 -0.75
CA ASP A 199 -20.48 1.44 -0.68
C ASP A 199 -19.59 0.46 0.11
N LYS A 200 -18.41 0.90 0.56
CA LYS A 200 -17.42 0.06 1.25
C LYS A 200 -16.57 0.85 2.25
N PRO A 201 -15.91 0.19 3.23
CA PRO A 201 -14.84 0.80 4.01
C PRO A 201 -13.68 1.31 3.14
N GLY A 202 -12.95 2.31 3.61
CA GLY A 202 -11.78 2.87 2.94
C GLY A 202 -12.09 3.92 1.88
N VAL A 203 -13.36 4.17 1.53
CA VAL A 203 -13.73 5.28 0.63
C VAL A 203 -13.29 6.61 1.24
N ILE A 204 -12.60 7.44 0.45
CA ILE A 204 -12.22 8.81 0.83
C ILE A 204 -13.13 9.82 0.15
N GLY A 205 -13.59 10.81 0.91
CA GLY A 205 -14.44 11.89 0.42
C GLY A 205 -14.15 13.23 1.09
N MET A 206 -14.70 14.30 0.51
CA MET A 206 -14.50 15.67 1.00
C MET A 206 -15.48 15.98 2.13
N SER A 207 -14.94 16.31 3.30
CA SER A 207 -15.71 16.96 4.35
C SER A 207 -15.87 18.46 4.00
N LYS A 208 -17.03 19.03 4.33
CA LYS A 208 -17.37 20.42 3.99
C LYS A 208 -18.17 21.10 5.08
N PHE A 209 -18.05 22.42 5.17
CA PHE A 209 -18.79 23.24 6.14
C PHE A 209 -20.23 23.50 5.68
N GLY A 210 -20.38 23.87 4.41
CA GLY A 210 -21.66 24.12 3.75
C GLY A 210 -21.77 23.42 2.41
N ARG A 211 -22.90 23.61 1.75
CA ARG A 211 -23.11 23.10 0.39
C ARG A 211 -22.14 23.81 -0.56
N ASN A 212 -21.41 23.04 -1.37
CA ASN A 212 -20.40 23.56 -2.31
C ASN A 212 -19.20 24.27 -1.64
N GLU A 213 -18.90 23.97 -0.38
CA GLU A 213 -17.76 24.53 0.35
C GLU A 213 -16.69 23.48 0.64
N ASN A 214 -16.19 22.82 -0.42
CA ASN A 214 -15.11 21.84 -0.28
C ASN A 214 -13.77 22.58 -0.16
N GLY A 215 -12.95 22.15 0.81
CA GLY A 215 -11.67 22.76 1.11
C GLY A 215 -10.55 21.73 1.11
N SER A 216 -9.84 21.63 2.23
CA SER A 216 -8.84 20.58 2.46
C SER A 216 -9.32 19.43 3.34
N LEU A 217 -10.46 19.55 4.03
CA LEU A 217 -10.95 18.48 4.91
C LEU A 217 -11.38 17.25 4.12
N PHE A 218 -11.03 16.10 4.64
CA PHE A 218 -11.42 14.81 4.09
C PHE A 218 -11.92 13.89 5.20
N TYR A 219 -12.69 12.89 4.81
CA TYR A 219 -13.01 11.73 5.63
C TYR A 219 -12.61 10.43 4.96
N ILE A 220 -12.30 9.41 5.76
CA ILE A 220 -12.12 8.03 5.30
C ILE A 220 -13.16 7.15 5.99
N ALA A 221 -14.01 6.53 5.19
CA ALA A 221 -15.12 5.70 5.67
C ALA A 221 -14.62 4.43 6.38
N LEU A 222 -15.17 4.13 7.55
CA LEU A 222 -14.90 2.90 8.30
C LEU A 222 -15.85 1.76 7.93
N ARG A 223 -16.96 2.09 7.25
CA ARG A 223 -17.98 1.17 6.76
C ARG A 223 -18.70 1.79 5.55
N PRO A 224 -19.62 1.07 4.87
CA PRO A 224 -20.49 1.70 3.87
C PRO A 224 -21.30 2.85 4.48
N LEU A 225 -21.24 4.05 3.87
CA LEU A 225 -21.92 5.28 4.28
C LEU A 225 -22.92 5.74 3.22
N LEU A 226 -23.81 4.85 2.78
CA LEU A 226 -24.75 5.12 1.67
C LEU A 226 -25.62 6.38 1.85
N HIS A 227 -25.85 6.82 3.08
CA HIS A 227 -26.57 8.05 3.41
C HIS A 227 -25.84 9.33 2.99
N LEU A 228 -24.54 9.27 2.67
CA LEU A 228 -23.74 10.38 2.14
C LEU A 228 -23.78 10.47 0.61
N ASN A 229 -24.28 9.44 -0.08
CA ASN A 229 -24.42 9.46 -1.54
C ASN A 229 -25.30 10.64 -1.99
N GLY A 230 -24.85 11.37 -3.01
CA GLY A 230 -25.55 12.58 -3.50
C GLY A 230 -25.46 13.79 -2.56
N ARG A 231 -24.74 13.68 -1.42
CA ARG A 231 -24.58 14.75 -0.43
C ARG A 231 -23.14 15.16 -0.23
N MET A 232 -22.21 14.21 -0.23
CA MET A 232 -20.76 14.44 -0.13
C MET A 232 -20.04 13.81 -1.32
N VAL A 233 -18.98 14.45 -1.77
CA VAL A 233 -18.18 13.98 -2.91
C VAL A 233 -17.20 12.91 -2.41
N ALA A 234 -17.39 11.65 -2.81
CA ALA A 234 -16.35 10.64 -2.75
C ALA A 234 -15.49 10.74 -4.02
N PHE A 235 -14.17 10.64 -3.86
CA PHE A 235 -13.23 10.86 -4.96
C PHE A 235 -12.10 9.83 -5.00
N GLY A 236 -12.18 8.77 -4.20
CA GLY A 236 -11.14 7.75 -4.17
C GLY A 236 -11.35 6.71 -3.09
N ARG A 237 -10.28 5.96 -2.80
CA ARG A 237 -10.24 4.97 -1.72
C ARG A 237 -8.84 4.67 -1.24
N VAL A 238 -8.73 4.18 -0.01
CA VAL A 238 -7.54 3.50 0.49
C VAL A 238 -7.39 2.16 -0.25
N VAL A 239 -6.19 1.91 -0.76
CA VAL A 239 -5.83 0.65 -1.44
C VAL A 239 -4.82 -0.18 -0.66
N GLU A 240 -4.08 0.43 0.27
CA GLU A 240 -3.17 -0.23 1.23
C GLU A 240 -3.16 0.51 2.56
N GLY A 241 -2.94 -0.21 3.66
CA GLY A 241 -2.92 0.33 5.01
C GLY A 241 -4.31 0.42 5.64
N MET A 242 -5.24 -0.45 5.24
CA MET A 242 -6.57 -0.51 5.86
C MET A 242 -6.50 -0.97 7.32
N ASP A 243 -5.51 -1.77 7.69
CA ASP A 243 -5.19 -2.13 9.08
C ASP A 243 -4.83 -0.88 9.92
N VAL A 244 -4.11 0.08 9.34
CA VAL A 244 -3.78 1.37 9.97
C VAL A 244 -5.06 2.16 10.22
N ILE A 245 -5.95 2.25 9.24
CA ILE A 245 -7.25 2.92 9.37
C ILE A 245 -8.10 2.25 10.47
N LYS A 246 -8.17 0.92 10.50
CA LYS A 246 -8.85 0.15 11.55
C LYS A 246 -8.23 0.45 12.92
N THR A 247 -6.90 0.47 13.02
CA THR A 247 -6.19 0.81 14.27
C THR A 247 -6.58 2.21 14.76
N ILE A 248 -6.52 3.22 13.88
CA ILE A 248 -6.91 4.61 14.22
C ILE A 248 -8.36 4.65 14.73
N SER A 249 -9.27 3.93 14.10
CA SER A 249 -10.69 3.93 14.49
C SER A 249 -10.97 3.39 15.90
N THR A 250 -10.07 2.55 16.42
CA THR A 250 -10.19 1.97 17.77
C THR A 250 -9.53 2.80 18.87
N LEU A 251 -8.89 3.92 18.52
CA LEU A 251 -8.21 4.76 19.50
C LEU A 251 -9.21 5.35 20.51
N PRO A 252 -8.83 5.41 21.81
CA PRO A 252 -9.58 6.16 22.80
C PRO A 252 -9.77 7.62 22.36
N HIS A 253 -11.00 8.11 22.47
CA HIS A 253 -11.36 9.46 22.04
C HIS A 253 -12.36 10.10 22.99
N ALA A 254 -12.28 11.42 23.12
CA ALA A 254 -13.20 12.25 23.89
C ALA A 254 -13.87 13.25 22.95
N ASN A 255 -15.20 13.32 22.95
CA ASN A 255 -15.96 14.17 22.02
C ASN A 255 -15.54 13.96 20.55
N GLN A 256 -15.39 12.69 20.14
CA GLN A 256 -14.93 12.28 18.81
C GLN A 256 -13.48 12.66 18.49
N ARG A 257 -12.74 13.31 19.40
CA ARG A 257 -11.33 13.66 19.17
C ARG A 257 -10.41 12.57 19.75
N PRO A 258 -9.48 12.00 18.96
CA PRO A 258 -8.48 11.05 19.49
C PRO A 258 -7.69 11.66 20.64
N ILE A 259 -7.48 10.89 21.70
CA ILE A 259 -6.58 11.29 22.81
C ILE A 259 -5.13 11.20 22.34
N THR A 260 -4.78 10.11 21.66
CA THR A 260 -3.47 9.92 21.05
C THR A 260 -3.42 10.67 19.72
N ASN A 261 -2.40 11.51 19.52
CA ASN A 261 -2.20 12.21 18.25
C ASN A 261 -1.96 11.21 17.11
N VAL A 262 -2.67 11.42 16.01
CA VAL A 262 -2.49 10.69 14.75
C VAL A 262 -2.09 11.72 13.70
N VAL A 263 -0.84 11.65 13.25
CA VAL A 263 -0.22 12.66 12.39
C VAL A 263 0.13 12.06 11.04
N ILE A 264 -0.19 12.78 9.97
CA ILE A 264 0.34 12.50 8.64
C ILE A 264 1.74 13.12 8.60
N THR A 265 2.78 12.35 8.93
CA THR A 265 4.15 12.89 9.02
C THR A 265 4.71 13.25 7.65
N LYS A 266 4.31 12.49 6.63
CA LYS A 266 4.68 12.75 5.23
C LYS A 266 3.52 12.38 4.31
N SER A 267 3.26 13.23 3.33
CA SER A 267 2.37 12.98 2.21
C SER A 267 3.10 13.31 0.92
N GLN A 268 2.89 12.52 -0.13
CA GLN A 268 3.53 12.72 -1.44
C GLN A 268 2.88 11.85 -2.53
N ASP A 269 3.10 12.22 -3.79
CA ASP A 269 2.79 11.41 -4.96
C ASP A 269 3.52 10.06 -4.87
N TYR A 270 2.78 8.97 -5.05
CA TYR A 270 3.33 7.64 -4.83
C TYR A 270 4.11 7.12 -6.04
N LEU A 271 3.63 7.41 -7.26
CA LEU A 271 4.27 6.92 -8.48
C LEU A 271 5.65 7.54 -8.69
N SER A 272 5.84 8.83 -8.36
CA SER A 272 7.16 9.49 -8.45
C SER A 272 8.23 8.84 -7.56
N ILE A 273 7.84 8.20 -6.45
CA ILE A 273 8.77 7.48 -5.56
C ILE A 273 9.19 6.14 -6.16
N LEU A 274 8.23 5.43 -6.75
CA LEU A 274 8.47 4.10 -7.32
C LEU A 274 9.16 4.17 -8.68
N MET A 275 8.90 5.24 -9.43
CA MET A 275 9.47 5.51 -10.74
C MET A 275 10.07 6.93 -10.74
N PRO A 276 11.19 7.15 -10.03
CA PRO A 276 11.85 8.44 -10.05
C PRO A 276 12.29 8.74 -11.48
N THR A 277 11.82 9.86 -12.03
CA THR A 277 12.30 10.30 -13.34
C THR A 277 13.79 10.62 -13.24
N ALA A 278 14.55 10.33 -14.30
CA ALA A 278 15.99 10.61 -14.37
C ALA A 278 16.38 12.10 -14.17
N HIS A 279 15.39 13.00 -14.08
CA HIS A 279 15.58 14.42 -13.87
C HIS A 279 15.71 14.83 -12.39
N GLU A 280 15.24 14.01 -11.44
CA GLU A 280 15.32 14.30 -9.99
C GLU A 280 16.56 13.72 -9.31
N SER A 281 17.32 12.87 -10.00
CA SER A 281 18.60 12.33 -9.51
C SER A 281 19.79 13.28 -9.71
N ARG A 282 19.58 14.47 -10.28
CA ARG A 282 20.61 15.53 -10.31
C ARG A 282 20.42 16.50 -9.14
N PRO A 283 21.37 16.61 -8.20
CA PRO A 283 21.34 17.69 -7.23
C PRO A 283 21.27 19.03 -7.97
N LYS A 284 20.42 19.94 -7.49
CA LYS A 284 20.28 21.29 -8.06
C LYS A 284 21.65 21.95 -8.06
N SER A 285 22.24 22.12 -9.25
CA SER A 285 23.53 22.78 -9.43
C SER A 285 23.42 24.22 -8.93
N HIS A 286 24.06 24.51 -7.80
CA HIS A 286 24.51 25.87 -7.54
C HIS A 286 25.53 26.27 -8.61
N LYS A 287 25.41 27.51 -9.08
CA LYS A 287 26.25 28.11 -10.12
C LYS A 287 27.73 27.93 -9.79
N ASP A 288 28.47 27.65 -10.86
CA ASP A 288 29.91 27.52 -11.00
C ASP A 288 30.74 28.37 -10.03
N GLN A 289 31.64 27.71 -9.29
CA GLN A 289 33.08 27.94 -9.32
C GLN A 289 33.82 26.87 -8.47
N GLY A 290 34.62 26.01 -9.13
CA GLY A 290 35.66 25.20 -8.47
C GLY A 290 35.51 23.67 -8.48
N SER A 291 35.35 23.04 -9.65
CA SER A 291 35.30 21.57 -9.78
C SER A 291 36.70 20.93 -9.87
N SER A 292 37.01 19.99 -8.97
CA SER A 292 37.76 18.74 -9.28
C SER A 292 38.23 17.95 -8.05
N LYS A 293 38.11 18.47 -6.82
CA LYS A 293 38.55 17.73 -5.60
C LYS A 293 37.45 17.30 -4.63
N LEU A 294 36.27 17.94 -4.65
CA LEU A 294 35.16 17.58 -3.74
C LEU A 294 34.29 16.41 -4.25
N GLU A 295 34.13 16.21 -5.56
CA GLU A 295 33.23 15.17 -6.10
C GLU A 295 33.75 13.73 -5.91
N ASN A 296 35.07 13.51 -5.84
CA ASN A 296 35.62 12.17 -5.62
C ASN A 296 35.48 11.69 -4.17
N ALA A 297 35.52 12.61 -3.19
CA ALA A 297 35.41 12.27 -1.78
C ALA A 297 34.01 11.75 -1.41
N ASP A 298 32.96 12.31 -2.01
CA ASP A 298 31.58 11.87 -1.76
C ASP A 298 31.29 10.50 -2.40
N LEU A 299 31.88 10.20 -3.56
CA LEU A 299 31.70 8.91 -4.23
C LEU A 299 32.42 7.78 -3.49
N GLU A 300 33.64 8.01 -3.02
CA GLU A 300 34.37 7.03 -2.20
C GLU A 300 33.65 6.75 -0.87
N THR A 301 33.07 7.79 -0.26
CA THR A 301 32.29 7.64 0.98
C THR A 301 31.01 6.82 0.75
N LEU A 302 30.33 7.02 -0.39
CA LEU A 302 29.15 6.25 -0.78
C LEU A 302 29.49 4.78 -1.08
N ILE A 303 30.60 4.51 -1.75
CA ILE A 303 31.08 3.15 -2.03
C ILE A 303 31.42 2.44 -0.71
N ALA A 304 32.18 3.08 0.18
CA ALA A 304 32.52 2.52 1.48
C ALA A 304 31.27 2.21 2.33
N ARG A 305 30.27 3.10 2.30
CA ARG A 305 29.00 2.89 3.01
C ARG A 305 28.19 1.73 2.41
N ARG A 306 28.22 1.55 1.09
CA ARG A 306 27.57 0.42 0.41
C ARG A 306 28.24 -0.90 0.76
N GLU A 307 29.57 -0.94 0.77
CA GLU A 307 30.34 -2.13 1.14
C GLU A 307 30.10 -2.54 2.61
N ALA A 308 29.99 -1.56 3.52
CA ALA A 308 29.64 -1.83 4.91
C ALA A 308 28.25 -2.47 5.07
N ILE A 309 27.24 -1.98 4.34
CA ILE A 309 25.88 -2.53 4.36
C ILE A 309 25.86 -3.96 3.79
N VAL A 310 26.59 -4.22 2.70
CA VAL A 310 26.67 -5.57 2.11
C VAL A 310 27.28 -6.56 3.11
N LYS A 311 28.34 -6.15 3.81
CA LYS A 311 28.99 -6.98 4.82
C LYS A 311 28.09 -7.27 6.02
N GLU A 312 27.28 -6.29 6.44
CA GLU A 312 26.29 -6.45 7.51
C GLU A 312 25.19 -7.46 7.10
N ILE A 313 24.68 -7.36 5.88
CA ILE A 313 23.70 -8.31 5.32
C ILE A 313 24.27 -9.74 5.26
N GLU A 314 25.52 -9.89 4.83
CA GLU A 314 26.19 -11.20 4.80
C GLU A 314 26.36 -11.80 6.20
N SER A 315 26.71 -10.98 7.20
CA SER A 315 26.81 -11.40 8.60
C SER A 315 25.46 -11.88 9.14
N THR A 316 24.39 -11.10 8.94
CA THR A 316 23.04 -11.50 9.37
C THR A 316 22.57 -12.78 8.68
N ARG A 317 22.93 -12.98 7.41
CA ARG A 317 22.61 -14.21 6.67
C ARG A 317 23.31 -15.43 7.26
N GLN A 318 24.57 -15.30 7.68
CA GLN A 318 25.31 -16.38 8.34
C GLN A 318 24.71 -16.72 9.71
N GLU A 319 24.33 -15.71 10.51
CA GLU A 319 23.67 -15.92 11.80
C GLU A 319 22.32 -16.65 11.63
N LEU A 320 21.51 -16.25 10.65
CA LEU A 320 20.24 -16.90 10.38
C LEU A 320 20.43 -18.37 9.97
N GLU A 321 21.47 -18.68 9.20
CA GLU A 321 21.77 -20.05 8.80
C GLU A 321 22.24 -20.90 9.99
N GLN A 322 23.05 -20.34 10.90
CA GLN A 322 23.40 -21.00 12.16
C GLN A 322 22.18 -21.25 13.04
N GLN A 323 21.24 -20.29 13.12
CA GLN A 323 19.99 -20.47 13.86
C GLN A 323 19.12 -21.59 13.28
N LYS A 324 19.06 -21.72 11.96
CA LYS A 324 18.34 -22.84 11.31
C LYS A 324 18.98 -24.19 11.65
N ILE A 325 20.31 -24.29 11.59
CA ILE A 325 21.03 -25.52 11.94
C ILE A 325 20.73 -25.89 13.40
N LEU A 326 20.82 -24.92 14.32
CA LEU A 326 20.51 -25.15 15.74
C LEU A 326 19.07 -25.60 15.95
N ARG A 327 18.10 -24.99 15.25
CA ARG A 327 16.69 -25.36 15.33
C ARG A 327 16.44 -26.80 14.83
N ASN A 328 17.14 -27.22 13.77
CA ASN A 328 17.05 -28.58 13.27
C ASN A 328 17.64 -29.58 14.28
N MET A 329 18.81 -29.29 14.85
CA MET A 329 19.40 -30.14 15.90
C MET A 329 18.50 -30.27 17.14
N ILE A 330 17.87 -29.16 17.58
CA ILE A 330 16.91 -29.20 18.69
C ILE A 330 15.71 -30.06 18.34
N SER A 331 15.22 -29.98 17.09
CA SER A 331 14.07 -30.78 16.65
C SER A 331 14.40 -32.28 16.59
N GLU A 332 15.60 -32.66 16.17
CA GLU A 332 16.09 -34.03 16.20
C GLU A 332 16.25 -34.57 17.63
N LEU A 333 16.81 -33.77 18.54
CA LEU A 333 16.95 -34.12 19.96
C LEU A 333 15.60 -34.32 20.65
N ILE A 334 14.62 -33.46 20.35
CA ILE A 334 13.24 -33.62 20.85
C ILE A 334 12.63 -34.92 20.32
N ALA A 335 12.82 -35.23 19.03
CA ALA A 335 12.32 -36.47 18.44
C ALA A 335 12.92 -37.71 19.13
N GLU A 336 14.23 -37.73 19.39
CA GLU A 336 14.92 -38.82 20.12
C GLU A 336 14.46 -38.96 21.58
N MET A 337 14.11 -37.86 22.26
CA MET A 337 13.60 -37.89 23.63
C MET A 337 12.14 -38.33 23.73
N THR A 338 11.39 -38.27 22.63
CA THR A 338 9.96 -38.63 22.57
C THR A 338 9.68 -40.01 21.95
N ALA A 339 10.72 -40.69 21.47
CA ALA A 339 10.72 -42.09 21.04
C ALA A 339 11.18 -43.00 22.18
#